data_AF-A0A2W6YY67-F1
#
_entry.id   AF-A0A2W6YY67-F1
#
_cell.length_a   1.000
_cell.length_b   1.000
_cell.length_c   1.000
_cell.angle_alpha   90.00
_cell.angle_beta   90.00
_cell.angle_gamma   90.00
#
_symmetry.space_group_name_H-M   'P 1'
#
loop_
_entity.id
_entity.type
_entity.pdbx_description
1 polymer ?
#
loop_
_entity_poly.entity_id
_entity_poly.type
_entity_poly.pdbx_seq_one_letter_code
_entity_poly.pdbx_strand_id
1 'polypeptide(L)'
;MSLFFDVLSSINNPNQQGSIDQLSSVMTSVQQLAGSQGMNTDQMGGILNALGDALQPTLKQQAATLGTGQLEAMLGKLAGAGGAAALASAIPPQMQRQIIEAVAQKSGLNAGMVQTMLPKLLPVVIGLLGMGATKPGAVSSGNPLLKTFLNSGSANATDLGTVVKFAERFLNPPQ
;
A
#
# COMPACT_ATOMS: atom_id res chain seq x y z
N MET A 1 2.22 -16.92 -0.61
CA MET A 1 2.55 -16.21 -1.86
C MET A 1 2.90 -14.78 -1.49
N SER A 2 3.88 -14.15 -2.14
CA SER A 2 4.28 -12.77 -1.81
C SER A 2 3.28 -11.78 -2.41
N LEU A 3 3.05 -10.65 -1.71
CA LEU A 3 2.22 -9.54 -2.21
C LEU A 3 2.60 -9.13 -3.64
N PHE A 4 3.89 -9.18 -4.00
CA PHE A 4 4.33 -8.81 -5.34
C PHE A 4 3.77 -9.75 -6.43
N PHE A 5 3.67 -11.05 -6.16
CA PHE A 5 3.05 -11.98 -7.10
C PHE A 5 1.55 -11.73 -7.24
N ASP A 6 0.90 -11.32 -6.16
CA ASP A 6 -0.50 -10.90 -6.21
C ASP A 6 -0.64 -9.61 -7.03
N VAL A 7 0.33 -8.69 -6.98
CA VAL A 7 0.34 -7.48 -7.83
C VAL A 7 0.44 -7.87 -9.30
N LEU A 8 1.39 -8.74 -9.66
CA LEU A 8 1.53 -9.23 -11.04
C LEU A 8 0.28 -9.98 -11.52
N SER A 9 -0.31 -10.80 -10.66
CA SER A 9 -1.57 -11.50 -10.94
C SER A 9 -2.71 -10.52 -11.14
N SER A 10 -2.73 -9.41 -10.39
CA SER A 10 -3.74 -8.36 -10.50
C SER A 10 -3.61 -7.58 -11.81
N ILE A 11 -2.37 -7.27 -12.21
CA ILE A 11 -2.08 -6.63 -13.50
C ILE A 11 -2.50 -7.53 -14.67
N ASN A 12 -2.26 -8.85 -14.57
CA ASN A 12 -2.60 -9.81 -15.61
C ASN A 12 -4.10 -10.22 -15.58
N ASN A 13 -4.88 -9.76 -14.60
CA ASN A 13 -6.30 -10.10 -14.48
C ASN A 13 -7.17 -8.99 -15.10
N PRO A 14 -7.91 -9.26 -16.18
CA PRO A 14 -8.75 -8.26 -16.83
C PRO A 14 -9.87 -7.74 -15.91
N ASN A 15 -10.28 -8.50 -14.89
CA ASN A 15 -11.32 -8.12 -13.94
C ASN A 15 -10.81 -7.20 -12.81
N GLN A 16 -9.50 -6.99 -12.68
CA GLN A 16 -8.90 -6.17 -11.63
C GLN A 16 -8.38 -4.85 -12.17
N GLN A 17 -8.25 -3.85 -11.29
CA GLN A 17 -7.89 -2.48 -11.65
C GLN A 17 -6.40 -2.29 -11.93
N GLY A 18 -5.56 -3.23 -11.51
CA GLY A 18 -4.12 -3.18 -11.64
C GLY A 18 -3.66 -3.01 -13.09
N SER A 19 -2.72 -2.09 -13.30
CA SER A 19 -2.01 -1.91 -14.56
C SER A 19 -0.53 -1.64 -14.35
N ILE A 20 0.27 -1.87 -15.40
CA ILE A 20 1.70 -1.51 -15.39
C ILE A 20 1.87 0.00 -15.21
N ASP A 21 1.00 0.82 -15.80
CA ASP A 21 1.04 2.28 -15.64
C ASP A 21 0.80 2.72 -14.18
N GLN A 22 -0.15 2.08 -13.49
CA GLN A 22 -0.38 2.34 -12.07
C GLN A 22 0.84 1.93 -11.24
N LEU A 23 1.41 0.75 -11.49
CA LEU A 23 2.62 0.31 -10.81
C LEU A 23 3.77 1.32 -11.02
N SER A 24 3.97 1.77 -12.25
CA SER A 24 4.97 2.76 -12.61
C SER A 24 4.75 4.11 -11.92
N SER A 25 3.50 4.58 -11.85
CA SER A 25 3.13 5.80 -11.12
C SER A 25 3.39 5.69 -9.62
N VAL A 26 3.08 4.55 -9.01
CA VAL A 26 3.36 4.28 -7.60
C VAL A 26 4.87 4.26 -7.35
N MET A 27 5.65 3.61 -8.21
CA MET A 27 7.12 3.56 -8.10
C MET A 27 7.76 4.93 -8.30
N THR A 28 7.28 5.71 -9.26
CA THR A 28 7.74 7.09 -9.47
C THR A 28 7.49 7.94 -8.21
N SER A 29 6.32 7.79 -7.58
CA SER A 29 5.99 8.50 -6.33
C SER A 29 6.92 8.11 -5.18
N VAL A 30 7.25 6.82 -5.06
CA VAL A 30 8.19 6.31 -4.05
C VAL A 30 9.59 6.87 -4.28
N GLN A 31 10.08 6.85 -5.52
CA GLN A 31 11.40 7.38 -5.90
C GLN A 31 11.49 8.89 -5.66
N GLN A 32 10.46 9.64 -6.05
CA GLN A 32 10.38 11.08 -5.79
C GLN A 32 10.38 11.39 -4.29
N LEU A 33 9.64 10.62 -3.49
CA LEU A 33 9.61 10.79 -2.05
C LEU A 33 10.97 10.48 -1.43
N ALA A 34 11.61 9.38 -1.84
CA ALA A 34 12.95 9.00 -1.38
C ALA A 34 13.97 10.11 -1.69
N GLY A 35 13.99 10.59 -2.95
CA GLY A 35 14.85 11.70 -3.37
C GLY A 35 14.58 13.00 -2.59
N SER A 36 13.31 13.33 -2.34
CA SER A 36 12.94 14.54 -1.58
C SER A 36 13.37 14.51 -0.11
N GLN A 37 13.62 13.31 0.44
CA GLN A 37 13.99 13.09 1.83
C GLN A 37 15.48 12.73 1.98
N GLY A 38 16.25 12.74 0.89
CA GLY A 38 17.66 12.33 0.88
C GLY A 38 17.87 10.85 1.21
N MET A 39 16.87 10.00 0.95
CA MET A 39 16.87 8.57 1.24
C MET A 39 17.03 7.75 -0.04
N ASN A 40 17.57 6.54 0.08
CA ASN A 40 17.59 5.56 -1.01
C ASN A 40 16.32 4.68 -1.02
N THR A 41 16.10 3.93 -2.10
CA THR A 41 14.92 3.07 -2.27
C THR A 41 14.88 1.95 -1.23
N ASP A 42 16.03 1.44 -0.77
CA ASP A 42 16.10 0.43 0.29
C ASP A 42 15.61 0.96 1.65
N GLN A 43 16.04 2.16 2.05
CA GLN A 43 15.54 2.84 3.25
C GLN A 43 14.04 3.11 3.14
N MET A 44 13.58 3.57 1.97
CA MET A 44 12.16 3.80 1.72
C MET A 44 11.36 2.50 1.78
N GLY A 45 11.92 1.39 1.30
CA GLY A 45 11.34 0.06 1.44
C GLY A 45 11.16 -0.34 2.90
N GLY A 46 12.14 -0.06 3.76
CA GLY A 46 12.03 -0.28 5.21
C GLY A 46 10.91 0.54 5.86
N ILE A 47 10.77 1.81 5.47
CA ILE A 47 9.68 2.69 5.94
C ILE A 47 8.32 2.17 5.48
N LEU A 48 8.20 1.78 4.22
CA LEU A 48 6.97 1.23 3.66
C LEU A 48 6.59 -0.09 4.33
N ASN A 49 7.55 -0.96 4.64
CA ASN A 49 7.31 -2.19 5.37
C ASN A 49 6.80 -1.91 6.80
N ALA A 50 7.47 -1.00 7.52
CA ALA A 50 7.05 -0.55 8.83
C ALA A 50 5.63 0.06 8.81
N LEU A 51 5.31 0.82 7.75
CA LEU A 51 3.99 1.40 7.55
C LEU A 51 2.93 0.35 7.24
N GLY A 52 3.26 -0.64 6.40
CA GLY A 52 2.41 -1.79 6.12
C GLY A 52 2.05 -2.54 7.39
N ASP A 53 3.06 -2.85 8.22
CA ASP A 53 2.89 -3.50 9.53
C ASP A 53 1.98 -2.70 10.47
N ALA A 54 2.16 -1.38 10.53
CA ALA A 54 1.35 -0.51 11.38
C ALA A 54 -0.09 -0.33 10.87
N LEU A 55 -0.28 -0.35 9.55
CA LEU A 55 -1.60 -0.21 8.90
C LEU A 55 -2.41 -1.51 8.90
N GLN A 56 -1.75 -2.67 8.85
CA GLN A 56 -2.42 -3.98 8.85
C GLN A 56 -3.48 -4.14 9.95
N PRO A 57 -3.18 -3.93 11.26
CA PRO A 57 -4.18 -4.09 12.31
C PRO A 57 -5.32 -3.09 12.16
N THR A 58 -5.02 -1.86 11.72
CA THR A 58 -6.00 -0.80 11.47
C THR A 58 -6.98 -1.21 10.36
N LEU A 59 -6.44 -1.64 9.22
CA LEU A 59 -7.25 -2.10 8.09
C LEU A 59 -8.01 -3.38 8.42
N LYS A 60 -7.46 -4.26 9.26
CA LYS A 60 -8.14 -5.48 9.73
C LYS A 60 -9.32 -5.15 10.64
N GLN A 61 -9.14 -4.21 11.57
CA GLN A 61 -10.23 -3.72 12.41
C GLN A 61 -11.31 -3.05 11.54
N GLN A 62 -10.89 -2.23 10.57
CA GLN A 62 -11.81 -1.57 9.66
C GLN A 62 -12.55 -2.56 8.75
N ALA A 63 -11.90 -3.62 8.29
CA ALA A 63 -12.53 -4.73 7.57
C ALA A 63 -13.53 -5.49 8.45
N ALA A 64 -13.24 -5.65 9.75
CA ALA A 64 -14.18 -6.26 10.71
C ALA A 64 -15.40 -5.37 11.00
N THR A 65 -15.23 -4.04 10.95
CA THR A 65 -16.33 -3.08 11.20
C THR A 65 -17.17 -2.79 9.95
N LEU A 66 -16.55 -2.56 8.79
CA LEU A 66 -17.22 -2.17 7.54
C LEU A 66 -17.57 -3.39 6.66
N GLY A 67 -16.96 -4.55 6.92
CA GLY A 67 -16.96 -5.68 6.00
C GLY A 67 -15.86 -5.54 4.94
N THR A 68 -15.21 -6.67 4.63
CA THR A 68 -14.12 -6.73 3.64
C THR A 68 -14.55 -6.19 2.28
N GLY A 69 -15.73 -6.56 1.78
CA GLY A 69 -16.23 -6.08 0.48
C GLY A 69 -16.42 -4.56 0.39
N GLN A 70 -16.77 -3.90 1.50
CA GLN A 70 -16.92 -2.44 1.53
C GLN A 70 -15.56 -1.74 1.60
N LEU A 71 -14.60 -2.32 2.31
CA LEU A 71 -13.20 -1.87 2.28
C LEU A 71 -12.60 -2.04 0.88
N GLU A 72 -12.87 -3.14 0.19
CA GLU A 72 -12.46 -3.37 -1.21
C GLU A 72 -13.05 -2.33 -2.16
N ALA A 73 -14.35 -2.06 -2.04
CA ALA A 73 -15.02 -1.03 -2.85
C ALA A 73 -14.46 0.36 -2.57
N MET A 74 -14.10 0.66 -1.32
CA MET A 74 -13.46 1.91 -0.95
C MET A 74 -12.06 2.00 -1.58
N LEU A 75 -11.23 0.96 -1.48
CA LEU A 75 -9.90 0.90 -2.09
C LEU A 75 -9.95 1.02 -3.62
N GLY A 76 -10.92 0.37 -4.25
CA GLY A 76 -11.12 0.46 -5.70
C GLY A 76 -11.49 1.88 -6.15
N LYS A 77 -12.30 2.61 -5.37
CA LYS A 77 -12.55 4.04 -5.62
C LYS A 77 -11.31 4.90 -5.31
N LEU A 78 -10.48 4.44 -4.38
CA LEU A 78 -9.28 5.14 -3.93
C LEU A 78 -8.08 5.05 -4.86
N ALA A 79 -7.94 3.93 -5.57
CA ALA A 79 -6.95 3.76 -6.64
C ALA A 79 -7.29 4.58 -7.88
N GLY A 80 -8.56 5.00 -8.04
CA GLY A 80 -8.93 6.09 -8.93
C GLY A 80 -8.44 7.44 -8.40
N ALA A 81 -8.03 8.35 -9.29
CA ALA A 81 -7.23 9.56 -9.08
C ALA A 81 -7.77 10.66 -8.10
N GLY A 82 -8.53 10.33 -7.04
CA GLY A 82 -9.04 11.30 -6.07
C GLY A 82 -9.36 10.78 -4.67
N GLY A 83 -9.15 9.50 -4.35
CA GLY A 83 -9.67 8.97 -3.07
C GLY A 83 -8.70 9.01 -1.88
N ALA A 84 -7.39 9.18 -2.05
CA ALA A 84 -6.43 9.01 -0.94
C ALA A 84 -6.71 9.93 0.27
N ALA A 85 -7.30 11.11 0.01
CA ALA A 85 -7.77 12.03 1.05
C ALA A 85 -8.90 11.44 1.90
N ALA A 86 -9.83 10.67 1.31
CA ALA A 86 -10.97 10.09 2.01
C ALA A 86 -10.56 9.02 3.03
N LEU A 87 -9.50 8.25 2.74
CA LEU A 87 -8.98 7.28 3.72
C LEU A 87 -8.17 7.96 4.83
N ALA A 88 -7.39 8.99 4.52
CA ALA A 88 -6.73 9.78 5.56
C ALA A 88 -7.75 10.37 6.56
N SER A 89 -8.94 10.75 6.07
CA SER A 89 -10.07 11.15 6.92
C SER A 89 -10.75 9.98 7.64
N ALA A 90 -10.70 8.77 7.07
CA ALA A 90 -11.27 7.57 7.67
C ALA A 90 -10.39 6.96 8.79
N ILE A 91 -9.09 7.31 8.85
CA ILE A 91 -8.19 6.89 9.93
C ILE A 91 -8.27 7.92 11.07
N PRO A 92 -8.75 7.53 12.28
CA PRO A 92 -8.86 8.44 13.41
C PRO A 92 -7.50 9.07 13.80
N PRO A 93 -7.47 10.32 14.30
CA PRO A 93 -6.22 10.99 14.72
C PRO A 93 -5.43 10.24 15.80
N GLN A 94 -6.11 9.43 16.63
CA GLN A 94 -5.47 8.57 17.61
C GLN A 94 -4.73 7.40 16.95
N MET A 95 -5.33 6.76 15.94
CA MET A 95 -4.68 5.71 15.15
C MET A 95 -3.52 6.26 14.33
N GLN A 96 -3.64 7.47 13.77
CA GLN A 96 -2.52 8.11 13.06
C GLN A 96 -1.30 8.25 13.97
N ARG A 97 -1.48 8.66 15.24
CA ARG A 97 -0.38 8.73 16.21
C ARG A 97 0.25 7.37 16.48
N GLN A 98 -0.56 6.33 16.67
CA GLN A 98 -0.05 4.97 16.86
C GLN A 98 0.74 4.46 15.65
N ILE A 99 0.26 4.75 14.43
CA ILE A 99 0.97 4.41 13.19
C ILE A 99 2.30 5.17 13.13
N ILE A 100 2.31 6.47 13.43
CA ILE A 100 3.53 7.30 13.42
C ILE A 100 4.57 6.72 14.39
N GLU A 101 4.17 6.40 15.62
CA GLU A 101 5.06 5.84 16.64
C GLU A 101 5.59 4.46 16.24
N ALA A 102 4.73 3.58 15.72
CA ALA A 102 5.13 2.25 15.27
C ALA A 102 6.12 2.31 14.09
N VAL A 103 5.83 3.19 13.11
CA VAL A 103 6.71 3.40 11.96
C VAL A 103 8.03 4.02 12.40
N ALA A 104 8.01 5.02 13.28
CA ALA A 104 9.23 5.65 13.81
C ALA A 104 10.13 4.61 14.51
N GLN A 105 9.55 3.76 15.37
CA GLN A 105 10.28 2.70 16.06
C GLN A 105 10.88 1.67 15.09
N LYS A 106 10.11 1.23 14.09
CA LYS A 106 10.55 0.18 13.15
C LYS A 106 11.51 0.68 12.06
N SER A 107 11.32 1.91 11.58
CA SER A 107 12.16 2.51 10.54
C SER A 107 13.41 3.21 11.09
N GLY A 108 13.48 3.45 12.41
CA GLY A 108 14.54 4.23 13.03
C GLY A 108 14.44 5.74 12.75
N LEU A 109 13.33 6.20 12.16
CA LEU A 109 13.08 7.61 11.91
C LEU A 109 12.47 8.32 13.11
N ASN A 110 12.65 9.64 13.16
CA ASN A 110 11.94 10.47 14.12
C ASN A 110 10.44 10.55 13.79
N ALA A 111 9.58 10.49 14.81
CA ALA A 111 8.13 10.60 14.67
C ALA A 111 7.68 11.86 13.90
N GLY A 112 8.36 13.00 14.07
CA GLY A 112 8.09 14.23 13.31
C GLY A 112 8.36 14.05 11.81
N MET A 113 9.41 13.32 11.43
CA MET A 113 9.70 13.00 10.03
C MET A 113 8.62 12.09 9.45
N VAL A 114 8.26 11.02 10.17
CA VAL A 114 7.17 10.10 9.79
C VAL A 114 5.85 10.86 9.64
N GLN A 115 5.54 11.80 10.53
CA GLN A 115 4.34 12.63 10.45
C GLN A 115 4.26 13.45 9.16
N THR A 116 5.40 13.96 8.67
CA THR A 116 5.45 14.69 7.38
C THR A 116 5.37 13.76 6.16
N MET A 117 5.86 12.53 6.28
CA MET A 117 5.86 11.55 5.19
C MET A 117 4.56 10.78 5.07
N LEU A 118 3.88 10.51 6.19
CA LEU A 118 2.69 9.66 6.26
C LEU A 118 1.60 10.05 5.22
N PRO A 119 1.26 11.35 5.03
CA PRO A 119 0.28 11.75 4.02
C PRO A 119 0.69 11.45 2.57
N LYS A 120 2.01 11.33 2.31
CA LYS A 120 2.57 10.99 0.99
C LYS A 120 2.74 9.49 0.80
N LEU A 121 3.01 8.76 1.88
CA LEU A 121 3.15 7.30 1.87
C LEU A 121 1.80 6.58 1.83
N LEU A 122 0.78 7.12 2.49
CA LEU A 122 -0.54 6.49 2.53
C LEU A 122 -1.15 6.29 1.13
N PRO A 123 -1.15 7.29 0.22
CA PRO A 123 -1.59 7.10 -1.17
C PRO A 123 -0.83 6.01 -1.92
N VAL A 124 0.48 5.84 -1.66
CA VAL A 124 1.31 4.80 -2.29
C VAL A 124 0.83 3.41 -1.87
N VAL A 125 0.69 3.18 -0.56
CA VAL A 125 0.22 1.89 -0.02
C VAL A 125 -1.17 1.56 -0.56
N ILE A 126 -2.06 2.55 -0.60
CA ILE A 126 -3.44 2.33 -1.02
C ILE A 126 -3.56 2.19 -2.53
N GLY A 127 -2.80 2.96 -3.31
CA GLY A 127 -2.70 2.77 -4.75
C GLY A 127 -2.29 1.33 -5.06
N LEU A 128 -1.29 0.82 -4.34
CA LEU A 128 -0.83 -0.56 -4.47
C LEU A 128 -1.91 -1.57 -4.10
N LEU A 129 -2.53 -1.47 -2.92
CA LEU A 129 -3.61 -2.38 -2.51
C LEU A 129 -4.85 -2.30 -3.41
N GLY A 130 -5.13 -1.13 -3.97
CA GLY A 130 -6.27 -0.89 -4.86
C GLY A 130 -6.08 -1.47 -6.26
N MET A 131 -4.85 -1.81 -6.68
CA MET A 131 -4.62 -2.55 -7.94
C MET A 131 -5.34 -3.91 -7.95
N GLY A 132 -5.50 -4.54 -6.79
CA GLY A 132 -6.23 -5.80 -6.67
C GLY A 132 -7.74 -5.62 -6.66
N ALA A 133 -8.26 -4.38 -6.57
CA ALA A 133 -9.69 -4.14 -6.55
C ALA A 133 -10.34 -4.53 -7.88
N THR A 134 -11.57 -5.03 -7.81
CA THR A 134 -12.37 -5.34 -9.00
C THR A 134 -12.66 -4.06 -9.81
N LYS A 135 -12.58 -4.14 -11.14
CA LYS A 135 -13.01 -3.07 -12.04
C LYS A 135 -14.54 -2.88 -11.96
N PRO A 136 -15.04 -1.64 -12.07
CA PRO A 136 -16.49 -1.40 -12.21
C PRO A 136 -17.05 -2.20 -13.40
N GLY A 137 -18.11 -2.97 -13.18
CA GLY A 137 -18.76 -3.79 -14.21
C GLY A 137 -18.12 -5.16 -14.47
N ALA A 138 -17.00 -5.50 -13.82
CA ALA A 138 -16.42 -6.84 -13.87
C ALA A 138 -17.05 -7.76 -12.80
N VAL A 139 -16.96 -9.08 -13.03
CA VAL A 139 -17.38 -10.07 -12.02
C VAL A 139 -16.50 -9.93 -10.80
N SER A 140 -17.10 -9.73 -9.63
CA SER A 140 -16.36 -9.54 -8.38
C SER A 140 -15.55 -10.79 -8.04
N SER A 141 -14.23 -10.70 -8.18
CA SER A 141 -13.28 -11.73 -7.77
C SER A 141 -12.68 -11.47 -6.38
N GLY A 142 -13.13 -10.42 -5.70
CA GLY A 142 -12.49 -9.88 -4.49
C GLY A 142 -11.15 -9.21 -4.78
N ASN A 143 -10.51 -8.69 -3.73
CA ASN A 143 -9.19 -8.06 -3.81
C ASN A 143 -8.10 -8.99 -3.23
N PRO A 144 -7.29 -9.65 -4.09
CA PRO A 144 -6.23 -10.55 -3.61
C PRO A 144 -5.17 -9.81 -2.79
N LEU A 145 -4.83 -8.57 -3.16
CA LEU A 145 -3.84 -7.77 -2.42
C LEU A 145 -4.32 -7.41 -1.02
N LEU A 146 -5.55 -6.93 -0.90
CA LEU A 146 -6.15 -6.67 0.40
C LEU A 146 -6.24 -7.95 1.23
N LYS A 147 -6.67 -9.06 0.62
CA LYS A 147 -6.81 -10.34 1.32
C LYS A 147 -5.47 -10.85 1.85
N THR A 148 -4.42 -10.80 1.04
CA THR A 148 -3.06 -11.14 1.46
C THR A 148 -2.58 -10.18 2.54
N PHE A 149 -2.80 -8.87 2.37
CA PHE A 149 -2.39 -7.85 3.33
C PHE A 149 -3.04 -8.02 4.71
N LEU A 150 -4.33 -8.33 4.76
CA LEU A 150 -5.06 -8.56 6.02
C LEU A 150 -4.73 -9.91 6.67
N ASN A 151 -4.08 -10.82 5.96
CA ASN A 151 -3.74 -12.15 6.47
C ASN A 151 -2.49 -12.09 7.36
N SER A 152 -2.73 -11.89 8.65
CA SER A 152 -1.69 -11.83 9.70
C SER A 152 -0.87 -13.13 9.89
N GLY A 153 -1.24 -14.23 9.22
CA GLY A 153 -0.52 -15.49 9.30
C GLY A 153 0.68 -15.60 8.35
N SER A 154 0.89 -14.61 7.47
CA SER A 154 2.00 -14.62 6.51
C SER A 154 3.03 -13.56 6.86
N ALA A 155 4.27 -13.96 7.16
CA ALA A 155 5.36 -13.04 7.50
C ALA A 155 5.63 -11.96 6.43
N ASN A 156 5.19 -12.19 5.19
CA ASN A 156 5.43 -11.30 4.04
C ASN A 156 4.14 -10.59 3.57
N ALA A 157 3.05 -10.66 4.35
CA ALA A 157 1.76 -10.04 4.00
C ALA A 157 1.82 -8.51 3.99
N THR A 158 2.78 -7.92 4.69
CA THR A 158 2.93 -6.48 4.89
C THR A 158 4.24 -5.94 4.31
N ASP A 159 5.00 -6.80 3.62
CA ASP A 159 6.33 -6.49 3.10
C ASP A 159 6.28 -5.66 1.81
N LEU A 160 5.80 -4.43 1.98
CA LEU A 160 5.69 -3.44 0.92
C LEU A 160 7.07 -3.01 0.40
N GLY A 161 8.11 -3.09 1.24
CA GLY A 161 9.48 -2.82 0.82
C GLY A 161 9.96 -3.80 -0.23
N THR A 162 9.72 -5.10 -0.01
CA THR A 162 10.01 -6.13 -1.01
C THR A 162 9.18 -5.96 -2.27
N VAL A 163 7.91 -5.56 -2.17
CA VAL A 163 7.07 -5.28 -3.35
C VAL A 163 7.66 -4.15 -4.19
N VAL A 164 8.07 -3.04 -3.57
CA VAL A 164 8.71 -1.91 -4.26
C VAL A 164 10.01 -2.35 -4.94
N LYS A 165 10.85 -3.10 -4.23
CA LYS A 165 12.12 -3.60 -4.78
C LYS A 165 11.93 -4.48 -6.01
N PHE A 166 10.96 -5.40 -5.95
CA PHE A 166 10.64 -6.25 -7.11
C PHE A 166 9.95 -5.48 -8.22
N ALA A 167 9.07 -4.53 -7.91
CA ALA A 167 8.42 -3.68 -8.88
C ALA A 167 9.44 -2.80 -9.62
N GLU A 168 10.42 -2.24 -8.91
CA GLU A 168 11.53 -1.49 -9.51
C GLU A 168 12.34 -2.37 -10.46
N ARG A 169 12.71 -3.59 -10.05
CA ARG A 169 13.42 -4.54 -10.91
C ARG A 169 12.60 -5.02 -12.10
N PHE A 170 11.27 -5.08 -11.96
CA PHE A 170 10.36 -5.46 -13.03
C PHE A 170 10.22 -4.35 -14.08
N LEU A 171 10.11 -3.10 -13.64
CA LEU A 171 10.00 -1.92 -14.51
C LEU A 171 11.33 -1.53 -15.13
N ASN A 172 12.44 -1.76 -14.41
CA ASN A 172 13.80 -1.49 -14.86
C ASN A 172 14.66 -2.77 -14.72
N PRO A 173 14.51 -3.74 -15.64
CA PRO A 173 15.29 -4.97 -15.59
C PRO A 173 16.77 -4.66 -15.74
N PRO A 174 17.66 -5.26 -14.92
CA PRO A 174 19.10 -5.11 -15.10
C PRO A 174 19.47 -5.63 -16.50
N GLN A 175 20.15 -4.77 -17.27
CA GLN A 175 20.71 -5.08 -18.59
C GLN A 175 21.84 -6.11 -18.47
#